data_AF-A0AAX6LGU9-F1
#
_entry.id   AF-A0AAX6LGU9-F1
#
_cell.length_a   1.000
_cell.length_b   1.000
_cell.length_c   1.000
_cell.angle_alpha   90.00
_cell.angle_beta   90.00
_cell.angle_gamma   90.00
#
_symmetry.space_group_name_H-M   'P 1'
#
loop_
_entity.id
_entity.type
_entity.pdbx_description
1 polymer ?
#
loop_
_entity_poly.entity_id
_entity_poly.type
_entity_poly.pdbx_seq_one_letter_code
_entity_poly.pdbx_strand_id
1 'polypeptide(L)'
;MISTITLDTYKQKIGSGDAFNLSDSFNGRVGDEQVPLVVRFKERGLAHRFEDGLVPFLTGFVGSLDENDQVTAETGQAVSYVGTSDDIIGLGKVKMNLPGTMFPQEGYFYGFLGLQNADGKRVTTFNIWFHVYNCNPDMFVNKAPFRTELQKLLDTSEQLISKTDGDIQAKLIDWQNAINKLITDGNTNLDAYKQRVSLAEDQLTALATKIKADGLFTQADFDTAIKPLEDLLVGKVNIDESLDIGGKLSRSWATQVDDFIAKLPANGFKIAIVSDSHYEDLYDESSVYSYQYTADAFKHLGAFNRLGNAVDVMVADGDNVNGLDGDVQHTIADGTVYATKLLQTSMAADKYVLLGNHDDNSPQLRLGNLLPTDVITDDQFKKMYQTDDLINGENRSDGSLYFYKDYADQKVRFIGLNSFDVPERVTNADGTVKFPRYLISNYSQDQINWLANVALKNIPAGYQIVVVTHAPLPYGYTPTSEGHMYNQTVVEGLLNAVATGTSYSGKSEDGTPEECQVSIATDFNQQGARPIAGFFGGHVHKEIIKPLDHFTNCVVLADANIDQGNVGTINELGITVVTIDTANRKVTLNGLGRATDRQFTY
;
A
#
# COMPACT_ATOMS: atom_id res chain seq x y z
N MET A 1 -40.72 -46.38 -15.73
CA MET A 1 -40.99 -45.64 -14.48
C MET A 1 -39.69 -45.70 -13.68
N ILE A 2 -38.86 -44.64 -13.67
CA ILE A 2 -37.57 -44.68 -12.97
C ILE A 2 -37.86 -44.46 -11.48
N SER A 3 -37.69 -45.51 -10.68
CA SER A 3 -37.70 -45.43 -9.22
C SER A 3 -36.65 -44.42 -8.78
N THR A 4 -37.08 -43.29 -8.21
CA THR A 4 -36.13 -42.34 -7.61
C THR A 4 -35.43 -43.04 -6.44
N ILE A 5 -34.15 -43.35 -6.59
CA ILE A 5 -33.31 -43.94 -5.54
C ILE A 5 -33.35 -43.00 -4.34
N THR A 6 -33.78 -43.49 -3.18
CA THR A 6 -33.95 -42.66 -1.97
C THR A 6 -33.09 -43.24 -0.86
N LEU A 7 -32.16 -42.44 -0.34
CA LEU A 7 -31.21 -42.84 0.69
C LEU A 7 -31.28 -41.87 1.88
N ASP A 8 -31.24 -42.39 3.10
CA ASP A 8 -31.23 -41.60 4.33
C ASP A 8 -29.79 -41.51 4.89
N THR A 9 -29.38 -40.31 5.31
CA THR A 9 -28.11 -40.09 5.99
C THR A 9 -28.17 -40.46 7.49
N TYR A 10 -29.38 -40.66 8.04
CA TYR A 10 -29.58 -41.13 9.40
C TYR A 10 -29.64 -42.67 9.45
N LYS A 11 -28.61 -43.27 10.05
CA LYS A 11 -28.42 -44.73 10.12
C LYS A 11 -29.22 -45.34 11.28
N GLN A 12 -30.53 -45.55 11.12
CA GLN A 12 -31.32 -46.35 12.08
C GLN A 12 -30.92 -47.83 11.98
N LYS A 13 -30.81 -48.52 13.12
CA LYS A 13 -30.39 -49.93 13.24
C LYS A 13 -31.18 -50.85 12.29
N ILE A 14 -30.61 -51.05 11.12
CA ILE A 14 -30.76 -52.20 10.23
C ILE A 14 -29.32 -52.74 10.13
N GLY A 15 -29.10 -54.06 10.08
CA GLY A 15 -27.83 -54.72 10.40
C GLY A 15 -26.60 -54.05 9.76
N SER A 16 -25.47 -53.97 10.49
CA SER A 16 -24.23 -53.30 10.06
C SER A 16 -23.50 -53.96 8.88
N GLY A 17 -24.18 -54.83 8.12
CA GLY A 17 -23.71 -55.48 6.90
C GLY A 17 -24.65 -55.34 5.70
N ASP A 18 -25.82 -54.69 5.83
CA ASP A 18 -26.78 -54.61 4.74
C ASP A 18 -26.45 -53.45 3.79
N ALA A 19 -25.98 -53.76 2.59
CA ALA A 19 -25.79 -52.79 1.51
C ALA A 19 -27.06 -52.68 0.65
N PHE A 20 -27.46 -51.45 0.34
CA PHE A 20 -28.66 -51.19 -0.46
C PHE A 20 -28.39 -51.49 -1.93
N ASN A 21 -29.07 -52.50 -2.48
CA ASN A 21 -28.94 -52.90 -3.88
C ASN A 21 -29.60 -51.85 -4.80
N LEU A 22 -28.79 -51.23 -5.66
CA LEU A 22 -29.25 -50.29 -6.67
C LEU A 22 -29.33 -50.88 -8.07
N SER A 23 -28.93 -52.14 -8.27
CA SER A 23 -28.82 -52.79 -9.59
C SER A 23 -30.13 -52.83 -10.38
N ASP A 24 -31.29 -52.77 -9.71
CA ASP A 24 -32.59 -52.69 -10.40
C ASP A 24 -32.91 -51.28 -10.93
N SER A 25 -32.22 -50.25 -10.42
CA SER A 25 -32.48 -48.83 -10.71
C SER A 25 -31.31 -48.12 -11.41
N PHE A 26 -30.09 -48.63 -11.29
CA PHE A 26 -28.89 -48.04 -11.86
C PHE A 26 -27.80 -49.10 -12.04
N ASN A 27 -27.17 -49.15 -13.22
CA ASN A 27 -25.97 -49.92 -13.52
C ASN A 27 -25.08 -49.11 -14.47
N GLY A 28 -23.79 -49.42 -14.52
CA GLY A 28 -22.83 -48.80 -15.44
C GLY A 28 -22.16 -49.83 -16.37
N ARG A 29 -21.37 -49.36 -17.33
CA ARG A 29 -20.49 -50.19 -18.17
C ARG A 29 -19.09 -49.61 -18.20
N VAL A 30 -18.08 -50.48 -18.35
CA VAL A 30 -16.68 -50.06 -18.45
C VAL A 30 -16.51 -49.05 -19.59
N GLY A 31 -16.02 -47.86 -19.25
CA GLY A 31 -15.78 -46.76 -20.18
C GLY A 31 -16.98 -45.85 -20.48
N ASP A 32 -18.14 -46.04 -19.84
CA ASP A 32 -19.26 -45.10 -19.97
C ASP A 32 -18.90 -43.74 -19.34
N GLU A 33 -19.16 -42.64 -20.05
CA GLU A 33 -18.83 -41.27 -19.60
C GLU A 33 -20.11 -40.45 -19.36
N GLN A 34 -20.13 -39.60 -18.33
CA GLN A 34 -21.26 -38.75 -17.93
C GLN A 34 -22.58 -39.49 -17.63
N VAL A 35 -22.51 -40.67 -17.00
CA VAL A 35 -23.72 -41.48 -16.69
C VAL A 35 -24.52 -40.85 -15.54
N PRO A 36 -25.79 -40.44 -15.74
CA PRO A 36 -26.54 -39.71 -14.73
C PRO A 36 -27.11 -40.65 -13.64
N LEU A 37 -26.59 -40.53 -12.42
CA LEU A 37 -27.12 -41.16 -11.21
C LEU A 37 -27.97 -40.15 -10.42
N VAL A 38 -29.27 -40.39 -10.30
CA VAL A 38 -30.21 -39.51 -9.59
C VAL A 38 -30.59 -40.10 -8.23
N VAL A 39 -30.25 -39.39 -7.14
CA VAL A 39 -30.47 -39.84 -5.76
C VAL A 39 -31.22 -38.77 -4.97
N ARG A 40 -32.24 -39.19 -4.21
CA ARG A 40 -32.93 -38.37 -3.21
C ARG A 40 -32.34 -38.63 -1.83
N PHE A 41 -31.71 -37.63 -1.22
CA PHE A 41 -31.25 -37.67 0.16
C PHE A 41 -32.36 -37.30 1.14
N LYS A 42 -32.46 -38.08 2.21
CA LYS A 42 -33.26 -37.80 3.40
C LYS A 42 -32.34 -37.68 4.61
N GLU A 43 -32.79 -36.92 5.60
CA GLU A 43 -32.22 -36.90 6.94
C GLU A 43 -33.36 -37.12 7.94
N ARG A 44 -33.28 -38.23 8.70
CA ARG A 44 -34.31 -38.61 9.69
C ARG A 44 -35.71 -38.70 9.06
N GLY A 45 -35.81 -39.21 7.84
CA GLY A 45 -37.08 -39.35 7.10
C GLY A 45 -37.57 -38.09 6.38
N LEU A 46 -36.98 -36.92 6.59
CA LEU A 46 -37.31 -35.66 5.90
C LEU A 46 -36.37 -35.43 4.71
N ALA A 47 -36.84 -34.77 3.65
CA ALA A 47 -35.99 -34.45 2.50
C ALA A 47 -34.87 -33.48 2.92
N HIS A 48 -33.64 -33.78 2.50
CA HIS A 48 -32.47 -32.96 2.85
C HIS A 48 -32.56 -31.58 2.18
N ARG A 49 -32.18 -30.52 2.91
CA ARG A 49 -32.35 -29.11 2.46
C ARG A 49 -31.09 -28.49 1.85
N PHE A 50 -29.92 -29.10 2.01
CA PHE A 50 -28.64 -28.65 1.44
C PHE A 50 -28.19 -27.22 1.84
N GLU A 51 -28.70 -26.70 2.97
CA GLU A 51 -28.49 -25.30 3.40
C GLU A 51 -27.03 -24.96 3.80
N ASP A 52 -26.16 -25.96 4.01
CA ASP A 52 -24.77 -25.79 4.52
C ASP A 52 -23.66 -25.90 3.44
N GLY A 53 -23.95 -25.62 2.17
CA GLY A 53 -22.96 -25.73 1.08
C GLY A 53 -22.50 -27.16 0.78
N LEU A 54 -23.35 -28.13 1.11
CA LEU A 54 -23.08 -29.57 1.00
C LEU A 54 -23.19 -30.05 -0.46
N VAL A 55 -22.12 -30.64 -1.00
CA VAL A 55 -22.07 -31.27 -2.33
C VAL A 55 -22.06 -32.80 -2.24
N PRO A 56 -22.62 -33.51 -3.24
CA PRO A 56 -22.65 -34.96 -3.22
C PRO A 56 -21.28 -35.55 -3.53
N PHE A 57 -20.96 -36.67 -2.88
CA PHE A 57 -19.82 -37.49 -3.23
C PHE A 57 -20.18 -38.98 -3.20
N LEU A 58 -19.42 -39.76 -3.95
CA LEU A 58 -19.54 -41.22 -4.05
C LEU A 58 -18.12 -41.80 -3.95
N THR A 59 -17.92 -42.81 -3.12
CA THR A 59 -16.63 -43.48 -3.00
C THR A 59 -16.82 -44.96 -2.74
N GLY A 60 -15.97 -45.79 -3.33
CA GLY A 60 -16.05 -47.24 -3.19
C GLY A 60 -15.00 -47.97 -4.01
N PHE A 61 -15.22 -49.26 -4.23
CA PHE A 61 -14.39 -50.12 -5.06
C PHE A 61 -15.23 -50.76 -6.16
N VAL A 62 -14.63 -50.95 -7.34
CA VAL A 62 -15.25 -51.70 -8.45
C VAL A 62 -14.44 -52.95 -8.73
N GLY A 63 -15.08 -54.13 -8.69
CA GLY A 63 -14.38 -55.40 -8.90
C GLY A 63 -15.22 -56.61 -8.53
N SER A 64 -14.55 -57.72 -8.25
CA SER A 64 -15.21 -58.98 -7.90
C SER A 64 -15.70 -58.98 -6.45
N LEU A 65 -16.85 -59.61 -6.20
CA LEU A 65 -17.33 -59.84 -4.84
C LEU A 65 -16.42 -60.82 -4.11
N ASP A 66 -16.14 -60.55 -2.84
CA ASP A 66 -15.44 -61.44 -1.92
C ASP A 66 -16.38 -62.47 -1.28
N GLU A 67 -15.86 -63.26 -0.33
CA GLU A 67 -16.63 -64.27 0.41
C GLU A 67 -17.78 -63.71 1.28
N ASN A 68 -17.85 -62.39 1.46
CA ASN A 68 -18.88 -61.68 2.22
C ASN A 68 -19.81 -60.84 1.33
N ASP A 69 -19.81 -61.07 0.02
CA ASP A 69 -20.55 -60.30 -0.99
C ASP A 69 -20.19 -58.80 -1.02
N GLN A 70 -18.91 -58.46 -0.77
CA GLN A 70 -18.40 -57.08 -0.81
C GLN A 70 -17.27 -56.91 -1.83
N VAL A 71 -17.07 -55.69 -2.29
CA VAL A 71 -15.86 -55.33 -3.05
C VAL A 71 -14.94 -54.53 -2.15
N THR A 72 -13.71 -55.02 -2.00
CA THR A 72 -12.68 -54.44 -1.13
C THR A 72 -11.48 -53.96 -1.95
N ALA A 73 -10.48 -53.39 -1.28
CA ALA A 73 -9.23 -52.99 -1.92
C ALA A 73 -8.43 -54.17 -2.51
N GLU A 74 -8.70 -55.40 -2.08
CA GLU A 74 -8.03 -56.60 -2.60
C GLU A 74 -8.75 -57.16 -3.85
N THR A 75 -10.06 -56.98 -3.93
CA THR A 75 -10.89 -57.56 -5.01
C THR A 75 -11.31 -56.55 -6.07
N GLY A 76 -11.04 -55.25 -5.86
CA GLY A 76 -11.46 -54.19 -6.76
C GLY A 76 -10.56 -52.95 -6.75
N GLN A 77 -10.78 -52.09 -7.74
CA GLN A 77 -10.09 -50.82 -7.90
C GLN A 77 -10.86 -49.70 -7.20
N ALA A 78 -10.14 -48.86 -6.45
CA ALA A 78 -10.74 -47.72 -5.76
C ALA A 78 -11.25 -46.67 -6.78
N VAL A 79 -12.47 -46.19 -6.56
CA VAL A 79 -13.09 -45.13 -7.36
C VAL A 79 -13.71 -44.08 -6.44
N SER A 80 -13.66 -42.82 -6.87
CA SER A 80 -14.26 -41.71 -6.15
C SER A 80 -14.77 -40.63 -7.11
N TYR A 81 -15.89 -40.04 -6.73
CA TYR A 81 -16.52 -38.92 -7.40
C TYR A 81 -16.90 -37.87 -6.36
N VAL A 82 -16.59 -36.61 -6.66
CA VAL A 82 -17.06 -35.46 -5.89
C VAL A 82 -17.77 -34.53 -6.86
N GLY A 83 -19.04 -34.29 -6.58
CA GLY A 83 -19.89 -33.41 -7.37
C GLY A 83 -19.77 -31.94 -6.95
N THR A 84 -20.61 -31.13 -7.56
CA THR A 84 -20.70 -29.68 -7.31
C THR A 84 -22.11 -29.30 -6.87
N SER A 85 -22.30 -28.02 -6.53
CA SER A 85 -23.64 -27.48 -6.25
C SER A 85 -24.61 -27.60 -7.42
N ASP A 86 -24.09 -27.63 -8.66
CA ASP A 86 -24.90 -27.72 -9.88
C ASP A 86 -25.56 -29.10 -10.05
N ASP A 87 -25.06 -30.10 -9.33
CA ASP A 87 -25.67 -31.43 -9.29
C ASP A 87 -26.96 -31.45 -8.45
N ILE A 88 -27.28 -30.39 -7.70
CA ILE A 88 -28.47 -30.32 -6.84
C ILE A 88 -29.68 -29.86 -7.66
N ILE A 89 -30.64 -30.76 -7.86
CA ILE A 89 -31.83 -30.52 -8.70
C ILE A 89 -33.11 -30.23 -7.89
N GLY A 90 -32.97 -29.95 -6.59
CA GLY A 90 -34.06 -29.56 -5.69
C GLY A 90 -34.87 -30.71 -5.08
N LEU A 91 -35.75 -30.40 -4.10
CA LEU A 91 -36.62 -31.37 -3.39
C LEU A 91 -35.86 -32.57 -2.77
N GLY A 92 -34.67 -32.31 -2.22
CA GLY A 92 -33.81 -33.35 -1.64
C GLY A 92 -33.06 -34.20 -2.66
N LYS A 93 -33.03 -33.85 -3.96
CA LYS A 93 -32.44 -34.68 -5.01
C LYS A 93 -31.14 -34.11 -5.57
N VAL A 94 -30.23 -35.00 -5.94
CA VAL A 94 -29.04 -34.72 -6.74
C VAL A 94 -29.04 -35.56 -8.01
N LYS A 95 -28.43 -35.05 -9.08
CA LYS A 95 -28.11 -35.75 -10.32
C LYS A 95 -26.60 -35.66 -10.54
N MET A 96 -25.89 -36.75 -10.28
CA MET A 96 -24.45 -36.83 -10.49
C MET A 96 -24.17 -37.43 -11.86
N ASN A 97 -23.41 -36.76 -12.71
CA ASN A 97 -22.98 -37.32 -13.99
C ASN A 97 -21.63 -38.01 -13.80
N LEU A 98 -21.66 -39.33 -13.57
CA LEU A 98 -20.47 -40.10 -13.21
C LEU A 98 -19.51 -40.23 -14.42
N PRO A 99 -18.22 -39.91 -14.25
CA PRO A 99 -17.21 -40.05 -15.31
C PRO A 99 -16.79 -41.52 -15.50
N GLY A 100 -16.13 -41.84 -16.62
CA GLY A 100 -15.70 -43.20 -16.94
C GLY A 100 -14.69 -43.79 -15.96
N THR A 101 -13.99 -42.94 -15.20
CA THR A 101 -13.13 -43.39 -14.08
C THR A 101 -13.90 -44.05 -12.94
N MET A 102 -15.23 -43.87 -12.86
CA MET A 102 -16.10 -44.59 -11.93
C MET A 102 -16.39 -46.03 -12.37
N PHE A 103 -16.05 -46.41 -13.60
CA PHE A 103 -16.30 -47.74 -14.18
C PHE A 103 -15.00 -48.32 -14.79
N PRO A 104 -13.92 -48.52 -14.01
CA PRO A 104 -12.61 -48.85 -14.54
C PRO A 104 -12.49 -50.31 -15.01
N GLN A 105 -13.31 -51.22 -14.47
CA GLN A 105 -13.29 -52.64 -14.80
C GLN A 105 -14.67 -53.28 -14.59
N GLU A 106 -14.89 -54.46 -15.19
CA GLU A 106 -16.11 -55.25 -15.02
C GLU A 106 -16.22 -55.79 -13.58
N GLY A 107 -17.42 -55.80 -13.02
CA GLY A 107 -17.70 -56.34 -11.69
C GLY A 107 -18.85 -55.60 -11.01
N TYR A 108 -18.75 -55.42 -9.70
CA TYR A 108 -19.72 -54.68 -8.89
C TYR A 108 -19.06 -53.46 -8.29
N PHE A 109 -19.79 -52.35 -8.23
CA PHE A 109 -19.43 -51.23 -7.36
C PHE A 109 -19.93 -51.55 -5.94
N TYR A 110 -19.09 -51.41 -4.93
CA TYR A 110 -19.47 -51.45 -3.53
C TYR A 110 -18.86 -50.25 -2.80
N GLY A 111 -19.70 -49.44 -2.16
CA GLY A 111 -19.26 -48.19 -1.54
C GLY A 111 -20.41 -47.43 -0.90
N PHE A 112 -20.27 -46.14 -0.69
CA PHE A 112 -21.35 -45.32 -0.11
C PHE A 112 -21.40 -43.93 -0.75
N LEU A 113 -22.57 -43.32 -0.64
CA LEU A 113 -22.79 -41.93 -1.00
C LEU A 113 -22.74 -41.05 0.23
N GLY A 114 -22.47 -39.78 0.04
CA GLY A 114 -22.53 -38.82 1.12
C GLY A 114 -22.62 -37.39 0.63
N LEU A 115 -22.69 -36.50 1.61
CA LEU A 115 -22.63 -35.06 1.39
C LEU A 115 -21.45 -34.51 2.18
N GLN A 116 -20.68 -33.61 1.57
CA GLN A 116 -19.54 -32.96 2.22
C GLN A 116 -19.48 -31.47 1.88
N ASN A 117 -18.86 -30.66 2.73
CA ASN A 117 -18.59 -29.25 2.47
C ASN A 117 -17.12 -28.88 2.78
N ALA A 118 -16.72 -27.66 2.40
CA ALA A 118 -15.36 -27.14 2.59
C ALA A 118 -14.98 -26.96 4.08
N ASP A 119 -15.97 -26.78 4.96
CA ASP A 119 -15.79 -26.61 6.41
C ASP A 119 -15.57 -27.94 7.16
N GLY A 120 -15.44 -29.06 6.43
CA GLY A 120 -15.14 -30.38 6.99
C GLY A 120 -16.36 -31.17 7.48
N LYS A 121 -17.59 -30.68 7.27
CA LYS A 121 -18.82 -31.44 7.57
C LYS A 121 -18.97 -32.56 6.54
N ARG A 122 -19.06 -33.80 7.02
CA ARG A 122 -19.22 -35.01 6.17
C ARG A 122 -20.30 -35.93 6.73
N VAL A 123 -21.32 -36.22 5.94
CA VAL A 123 -22.41 -37.16 6.27
C VAL A 123 -22.51 -38.25 5.21
N THR A 124 -22.70 -39.51 5.62
CA THR A 124 -22.67 -40.67 4.72
C THR A 124 -23.93 -41.51 4.84
N THR A 125 -24.35 -42.12 3.74
CA THR A 125 -25.45 -43.09 3.69
C THR A 125 -24.96 -44.47 4.15
N PHE A 126 -25.85 -45.46 4.10
CA PHE A 126 -25.46 -46.87 4.08
C PHE A 126 -24.64 -47.20 2.83
N ASN A 127 -23.97 -48.34 2.89
CA ASN A 127 -23.31 -48.90 1.71
C ASN A 127 -24.36 -49.19 0.64
N ILE A 128 -23.97 -49.02 -0.61
CA ILE A 128 -24.75 -49.27 -1.80
C ILE A 128 -23.92 -50.15 -2.74
N TRP A 129 -24.61 -50.87 -3.61
CA TRP A 129 -23.94 -51.60 -4.67
C TRP A 129 -24.76 -51.63 -5.96
N PHE A 130 -24.07 -51.70 -7.09
CA PHE A 130 -24.66 -51.84 -8.43
C PHE A 130 -23.68 -52.54 -9.38
N HIS A 131 -24.16 -53.06 -10.50
CA HIS A 131 -23.32 -53.79 -11.46
C HIS A 131 -22.62 -52.86 -12.46
N VAL A 132 -21.35 -53.14 -12.73
CA VAL A 132 -20.57 -52.59 -13.84
C VAL A 132 -20.33 -53.67 -14.88
N TYR A 133 -20.99 -53.58 -16.03
CA TYR A 133 -20.87 -54.58 -17.10
C TYR A 133 -19.58 -54.39 -17.92
N ASN A 134 -19.05 -55.46 -18.49
CA ASN A 134 -18.00 -55.35 -19.49
C ASN A 134 -18.47 -54.63 -20.75
N CYS A 135 -17.51 -54.05 -21.46
CA CYS A 135 -17.70 -53.68 -22.86
C CYS A 135 -16.99 -54.72 -23.73
N ASN A 136 -17.76 -55.55 -24.45
CA ASN A 136 -17.27 -56.19 -25.66
C ASN A 136 -18.34 -56.02 -26.74
N PRO A 137 -18.06 -55.27 -27.82
CA PRO A 137 -18.46 -55.81 -29.11
C PRO A 137 -17.42 -55.51 -30.21
N ASP A 138 -17.25 -56.46 -31.11
CA ASP A 138 -16.64 -56.24 -32.42
C ASP A 138 -17.07 -54.91 -33.05
N MET A 139 -16.09 -54.26 -33.67
CA MET A 139 -16.14 -53.00 -34.45
C MET A 139 -16.32 -51.72 -33.64
N PHE A 140 -15.26 -50.90 -33.53
CA PHE A 140 -15.30 -49.49 -33.99
C PHE A 140 -13.90 -48.97 -34.33
N VAL A 141 -13.89 -48.19 -35.40
CA VAL A 141 -12.76 -47.60 -36.11
C VAL A 141 -12.03 -46.59 -35.23
N ASN A 142 -10.71 -46.75 -35.13
CA ASN A 142 -9.79 -45.75 -34.61
C ASN A 142 -9.99 -44.40 -35.33
N LYS A 143 -10.45 -43.37 -34.62
CA LYS A 143 -10.22 -41.98 -34.99
C LYS A 143 -9.70 -41.19 -33.80
N ALA A 144 -8.64 -40.46 -34.09
CA ALA A 144 -7.65 -39.89 -33.21
C ALA A 144 -8.16 -38.87 -32.16
N PRO A 145 -7.31 -38.54 -31.15
CA PRO A 145 -6.00 -39.12 -30.88
C PRO A 145 -5.90 -39.76 -29.48
N PHE A 146 -5.57 -41.05 -29.49
CA PHE A 146 -4.97 -41.78 -28.38
C PHE A 146 -3.57 -41.22 -28.14
N ARG A 147 -3.30 -40.58 -26.99
CA ARG A 147 -1.93 -40.16 -26.61
C ARG A 147 -1.22 -41.36 -25.99
N THR A 148 -0.06 -41.74 -26.53
CA THR A 148 0.80 -42.78 -25.94
C THR A 148 1.37 -42.27 -24.60
N GLU A 149 1.75 -43.17 -23.69
CA GLU A 149 2.42 -42.77 -22.43
C GLU A 149 3.72 -41.99 -22.70
N LEU A 150 4.39 -42.28 -23.83
CA LEU A 150 5.52 -41.49 -24.31
C LEU A 150 5.12 -40.07 -24.73
N GLN A 151 3.97 -39.90 -25.39
CA GLN A 151 3.43 -38.58 -25.73
C GLN A 151 3.03 -37.80 -24.47
N LYS A 152 2.42 -38.46 -23.47
CA LYS A 152 2.11 -37.82 -22.17
C LYS A 152 3.38 -37.35 -21.46
N LEU A 153 4.45 -38.16 -21.48
CA LEU A 153 5.74 -37.79 -20.91
C LEU A 153 6.37 -36.60 -21.64
N LEU A 154 6.27 -36.57 -22.97
CA LEU A 154 6.73 -35.46 -23.82
C LEU A 154 5.94 -34.17 -23.54
N ASP A 155 4.62 -34.26 -23.43
CA ASP A 155 3.75 -33.12 -23.14
C ASP A 155 4.01 -32.58 -21.71
N THR A 156 4.32 -33.47 -20.76
CA THR A 156 4.71 -33.08 -19.38
C THR A 156 6.07 -32.40 -19.37
N SER A 157 7.02 -32.91 -20.15
CA SER A 157 8.33 -32.26 -20.37
C SER A 157 8.15 -30.88 -20.99
N GLU A 158 7.27 -30.73 -21.98
CA GLU A 158 6.96 -29.46 -22.65
C GLU A 158 6.40 -28.41 -21.66
N GLN A 159 5.51 -28.84 -20.76
CA GLN A 159 4.95 -28.00 -19.69
C GLN A 159 5.98 -27.61 -18.62
N LEU A 160 6.97 -28.47 -18.33
CA LEU A 160 8.05 -28.16 -17.40
C LEU A 160 9.07 -27.21 -18.02
N ILE A 161 9.36 -27.36 -19.31
CA ILE A 161 10.22 -26.47 -20.10
C ILE A 161 9.64 -25.07 -20.17
N SER A 162 8.33 -24.93 -20.40
CA SER A 162 7.65 -23.62 -20.45
C SER A 162 7.66 -22.86 -19.11
N LYS A 163 8.04 -23.51 -18.01
CA LYS A 163 8.16 -22.92 -16.67
C LYS A 163 9.62 -22.61 -16.28
N THR A 164 10.56 -22.87 -17.19
CA THR A 164 12.00 -22.67 -16.97
C THR A 164 12.49 -21.56 -17.91
N ASP A 165 13.25 -20.57 -17.42
CA ASP A 165 13.68 -19.41 -18.21
C ASP A 165 15.15 -19.47 -18.65
N GLY A 166 15.48 -18.77 -19.75
CA GLY A 166 16.85 -18.54 -20.22
C GLY A 166 17.50 -19.69 -20.98
N ASP A 167 18.83 -19.80 -20.92
CA ASP A 167 19.64 -20.73 -21.71
C ASP A 167 19.31 -22.22 -21.46
N ILE A 168 18.72 -22.52 -20.30
CA ILE A 168 18.29 -23.87 -19.91
C ILE A 168 17.06 -24.30 -20.72
N GLN A 169 16.12 -23.37 -20.97
CA GLN A 169 14.93 -23.64 -21.77
C GLN A 169 15.31 -24.03 -23.20
N ALA A 170 16.26 -23.31 -23.79
CA ALA A 170 16.74 -23.58 -25.15
C ALA A 170 17.33 -24.99 -25.29
N LYS A 171 18.12 -25.45 -24.31
CA LYS A 171 18.71 -26.79 -24.33
C LYS A 171 17.68 -27.91 -24.15
N LEU A 172 16.65 -27.69 -23.37
CA LEU A 172 15.59 -28.68 -23.18
C LEU A 172 14.70 -28.79 -24.42
N ILE A 173 14.42 -27.67 -25.11
CA ILE A 173 13.72 -27.66 -26.40
C ILE A 173 14.52 -28.45 -27.46
N ASP A 174 15.84 -28.27 -27.52
CA ASP A 174 16.70 -29.02 -28.44
C ASP A 174 16.61 -30.55 -28.21
N TRP A 175 16.59 -30.98 -26.95
CA TRP A 175 16.46 -32.39 -26.59
C TRP A 175 15.07 -32.96 -26.90
N GLN A 176 14.02 -32.18 -26.61
CA GLN A 176 12.65 -32.55 -26.95
C GLN A 176 12.49 -32.76 -28.47
N ASN A 177 13.05 -31.85 -29.27
CA ASN A 177 13.05 -31.95 -30.72
C ASN A 177 13.84 -33.17 -31.23
N ALA A 178 14.98 -33.48 -30.60
CA ALA A 178 15.75 -34.68 -30.94
C ALA A 178 14.99 -35.99 -30.65
N ILE A 179 14.23 -36.04 -29.56
CA ILE A 179 13.38 -37.19 -29.21
C ILE A 179 12.19 -37.31 -30.17
N ASN A 180 11.50 -36.21 -30.46
CA ASN A 180 10.38 -36.19 -31.41
C ASN A 180 10.80 -36.66 -32.81
N LYS A 181 11.98 -36.23 -33.27
CA LYS A 181 12.55 -36.67 -34.54
C LYS A 181 12.82 -38.18 -34.59
N LEU A 182 13.38 -38.73 -33.50
CA LEU A 182 13.68 -40.17 -33.40
C LEU A 182 12.42 -41.06 -33.36
N ILE A 183 11.34 -40.58 -32.74
CA ILE A 183 10.03 -41.25 -32.75
C ILE A 183 9.44 -41.26 -34.17
N THR A 184 9.56 -40.14 -34.87
CA THR A 184 9.02 -39.98 -36.24
C THR A 184 9.76 -40.87 -37.25
N ASP A 185 11.07 -41.06 -37.06
CA ASP A 185 11.93 -41.85 -37.96
C ASP A 185 11.80 -43.39 -37.76
N GLY A 186 10.93 -43.87 -36.85
CA GLY A 186 10.56 -45.29 -36.73
C GLY A 186 11.69 -46.24 -36.28
N ASN A 187 12.75 -45.73 -35.67
CA ASN A 187 13.99 -46.47 -35.42
C ASN A 187 13.92 -47.32 -34.13
N THR A 188 13.74 -48.63 -34.27
CA THR A 188 13.53 -49.60 -33.17
C THR A 188 14.83 -50.07 -32.52
N ASN A 189 15.54 -49.18 -31.82
CA ASN A 189 16.67 -49.60 -30.96
C ASN A 189 16.42 -49.25 -29.49
N LEU A 190 15.65 -50.12 -28.81
CA LEU A 190 15.20 -49.96 -27.42
C LEU A 190 16.35 -49.81 -26.42
N ASP A 191 17.53 -50.38 -26.70
CA ASP A 191 18.70 -50.31 -25.81
C ASP A 191 19.38 -48.93 -25.83
N ALA A 192 19.41 -48.27 -27.00
CA ALA A 192 19.88 -46.89 -27.10
C ALA A 192 18.92 -45.91 -26.41
N TYR A 193 17.61 -46.19 -26.40
CA TYR A 193 16.62 -45.42 -25.65
C TYR A 193 16.79 -45.60 -24.14
N LYS A 194 16.98 -46.84 -23.64
CA LYS A 194 17.25 -47.08 -22.22
C LYS A 194 18.50 -46.35 -21.74
N GLN A 195 19.58 -46.35 -22.52
CA GLN A 195 20.80 -45.62 -22.16
C GLN A 195 20.58 -44.10 -22.11
N ARG A 196 19.82 -43.53 -23.05
CA ARG A 196 19.55 -42.08 -23.06
C ARG A 196 18.58 -41.64 -21.97
N VAL A 197 17.56 -42.45 -21.66
CA VAL A 197 16.65 -42.17 -20.54
C VAL A 197 17.41 -42.29 -19.21
N SER A 198 18.27 -43.29 -19.06
CA SER A 198 19.14 -43.41 -17.88
C SER A 198 20.08 -42.20 -17.75
N LEU A 199 20.66 -41.71 -18.86
CA LEU A 199 21.50 -40.50 -18.84
C LEU A 199 20.69 -39.24 -18.47
N ALA A 200 19.45 -39.14 -18.95
CA ALA A 200 18.54 -38.06 -18.59
C ALA A 200 18.11 -38.15 -17.11
N GLU A 201 17.87 -39.34 -16.57
CA GLU A 201 17.63 -39.59 -15.15
C GLU A 201 18.85 -39.21 -14.30
N ASP A 202 20.06 -39.57 -14.73
CA ASP A 202 21.29 -39.20 -14.04
C ASP A 202 21.51 -37.68 -14.04
N GLN A 203 21.20 -37.02 -15.16
CA GLN A 203 21.30 -35.56 -15.28
C GLN A 203 20.21 -34.84 -14.48
N LEU A 204 18.96 -35.35 -14.47
CA LEU A 204 17.87 -34.85 -13.64
C LEU A 204 18.16 -35.06 -12.15
N THR A 205 18.75 -36.19 -11.79
CA THR A 205 19.18 -36.48 -10.42
C THR A 205 20.31 -35.54 -10.02
N ALA A 206 21.31 -35.33 -10.88
CA ALA A 206 22.38 -34.37 -10.64
C ALA A 206 21.85 -32.91 -10.55
N LEU A 207 20.84 -32.55 -11.35
CA LEU A 207 20.17 -31.26 -11.28
C LEU A 207 19.38 -31.13 -9.97
N ALA A 208 18.65 -32.17 -9.55
CA ALA A 208 17.94 -32.22 -8.28
C ALA A 208 18.90 -32.19 -7.07
N THR A 209 20.07 -32.82 -7.18
CA THR A 209 21.14 -32.75 -6.19
C THR A 209 21.75 -31.35 -6.13
N LYS A 210 21.98 -30.68 -7.27
CA LYS A 210 22.42 -29.28 -7.31
C LYS A 210 21.37 -28.31 -6.75
N ILE A 211 20.09 -28.52 -7.05
CA ILE A 211 18.97 -27.76 -6.45
C ILE A 211 18.96 -27.92 -4.93
N LYS A 212 19.29 -29.11 -4.40
CA LYS A 212 19.39 -29.37 -2.97
C LYS A 212 20.71 -28.92 -2.33
N ALA A 213 21.79 -28.78 -3.10
CA ALA A 213 23.13 -28.49 -2.58
C ALA A 213 23.49 -27.00 -2.62
N ASP A 214 22.94 -26.21 -3.56
CA ASP A 214 23.36 -24.82 -3.81
C ASP A 214 22.29 -23.77 -3.46
N GLY A 215 21.62 -23.90 -2.30
CA GLY A 215 20.95 -22.76 -1.63
C GLY A 215 20.07 -21.85 -2.50
N LEU A 216 19.27 -22.42 -3.40
CA LEU A 216 18.37 -21.65 -4.25
C LEU A 216 17.21 -21.09 -3.41
N PHE A 217 17.16 -19.76 -3.34
CA PHE A 217 16.10 -19.00 -2.69
C PHE A 217 14.73 -19.38 -3.27
N THR A 218 13.82 -19.91 -2.44
CA THR A 218 12.41 -20.05 -2.82
C THR A 218 11.69 -18.71 -2.71
N GLN A 219 10.50 -18.56 -3.30
CA GLN A 219 9.68 -17.35 -3.11
C GLN A 219 9.30 -17.15 -1.64
N ALA A 220 9.07 -18.22 -0.89
CA ALA A 220 8.85 -18.13 0.55
C ALA A 220 10.11 -17.68 1.31
N ASP A 221 11.31 -18.10 0.87
CA ASP A 221 12.57 -17.61 1.44
C ASP A 221 12.81 -16.14 1.09
N PHE A 222 12.44 -15.73 -0.13
CA PHE A 222 12.47 -14.33 -0.56
C PHE A 222 11.51 -13.48 0.27
N ASP A 223 10.25 -13.88 0.38
CA ASP A 223 9.24 -13.21 1.22
C ASP A 223 9.70 -13.15 2.68
N THR A 224 10.32 -14.21 3.20
CA THR A 224 10.86 -14.24 4.57
C THR A 224 12.08 -13.32 4.73
N ALA A 225 12.97 -13.24 3.73
CA ALA A 225 14.18 -12.44 3.79
C ALA A 225 13.94 -10.96 3.49
N ILE A 226 12.92 -10.63 2.68
CA ILE A 226 12.55 -9.26 2.33
C ILE A 226 11.65 -8.63 3.39
N LYS A 227 10.89 -9.43 4.14
CA LYS A 227 9.97 -8.97 5.20
C LYS A 227 10.62 -8.02 6.23
N PRO A 228 11.84 -8.26 6.75
CA PRO A 228 12.51 -7.30 7.64
C PRO A 228 12.81 -5.95 6.95
N LEU A 229 13.09 -5.97 5.64
CA LEU A 229 13.32 -4.77 4.84
C LEU A 229 12.00 -4.05 4.55
N GLU A 230 10.93 -4.78 4.23
CA GLU A 230 9.57 -4.24 4.08
C GLU A 230 9.07 -3.63 5.39
N ASP A 231 9.27 -4.32 6.52
CA ASP A 231 8.91 -3.83 7.85
C ASP A 231 9.72 -2.57 8.26
N LEU A 232 10.96 -2.44 7.77
CA LEU A 232 11.79 -1.23 7.91
C LEU A 232 11.29 -0.09 7.01
N LEU A 233 10.90 -0.40 5.77
CA LEU A 233 10.42 0.57 4.77
C LEU A 233 9.00 1.08 5.06
N VAL A 234 8.21 0.37 5.86
CA VAL A 234 6.84 0.76 6.27
C VAL A 234 6.74 1.19 7.74
N GLY A 235 7.87 1.54 8.38
CA GLY A 235 7.89 2.11 9.73
C GLY A 235 7.36 1.19 10.84
N LYS A 236 7.39 -0.14 10.66
CA LYS A 236 6.92 -1.13 11.65
C LYS A 236 8.01 -1.66 12.57
N VAL A 237 9.27 -1.34 12.30
CA VAL A 237 10.39 -1.61 13.21
C VAL A 237 10.59 -0.37 14.09
N ASN A 238 10.32 -0.50 15.38
CA ASN A 238 10.82 0.47 16.36
C ASN A 238 12.35 0.43 16.36
N ILE A 239 12.98 1.41 15.73
CA ILE A 239 14.42 1.64 15.93
C ILE A 239 14.58 2.02 17.41
N ASP A 240 15.43 1.28 18.12
CA ASP A 240 15.84 1.65 19.47
C ASP A 240 16.28 3.12 19.46
N GLU A 241 15.72 3.98 20.32
CA GLU A 241 16.10 5.40 20.40
C GLU A 241 17.61 5.62 20.56
N SER A 242 18.36 4.61 21.05
CA SER A 242 19.82 4.64 21.13
C SER A 242 20.54 4.39 19.80
N LEU A 243 19.84 3.86 18.80
CA LEU A 243 20.28 3.65 17.41
C LEU A 243 19.71 4.71 16.46
N ASP A 244 18.86 5.61 16.95
CA ASP A 244 18.36 6.75 16.21
C ASP A 244 19.49 7.77 15.99
N ILE A 245 19.61 8.28 14.76
CA ILE A 245 20.55 9.35 14.43
C ILE A 245 20.11 10.60 15.25
N GLY A 246 21.04 11.36 15.84
CA GLY A 246 20.72 12.42 16.84
C GLY A 246 20.49 11.90 18.27
N GLY A 247 20.45 10.58 18.47
CA GLY A 247 20.50 9.91 19.76
C GLY A 247 19.24 10.07 20.63
N LYS A 248 19.27 9.36 21.76
CA LYS A 248 18.17 9.36 22.72
C LYS A 248 18.01 10.73 23.39
N LEU A 249 16.78 11.23 23.43
CA LEU A 249 16.43 12.40 24.26
C LEU A 249 16.91 12.22 25.70
N SER A 250 17.55 13.26 26.24
CA SER A 250 17.93 13.25 27.66
C SER A 250 16.69 13.06 28.53
N ARG A 251 16.83 12.35 29.66
CA ARG A 251 15.70 12.13 30.59
C ARG A 251 15.03 13.45 31.02
N SER A 252 15.84 14.50 31.21
CA SER A 252 15.35 15.83 31.57
C SER A 252 14.46 16.44 30.48
N TRP A 253 14.86 16.32 29.21
CA TRP A 253 14.07 16.80 28.08
C TRP A 253 12.78 15.98 27.92
N ALA A 254 12.88 14.65 27.98
CA ALA A 254 11.71 13.78 27.87
C ALA A 254 10.63 14.15 28.91
N THR A 255 11.01 14.39 30.17
CA THR A 255 10.08 14.85 31.21
C THR A 255 9.48 16.22 30.89
N GLN A 256 10.26 17.18 30.39
CA GLN A 256 9.74 18.50 30.03
C GLN A 256 8.76 18.45 28.84
N VAL A 257 9.01 17.57 27.87
CA VAL A 257 8.07 17.32 26.77
C VAL A 257 6.79 16.65 27.30
N ASP A 258 6.90 15.67 28.21
CA ASP A 258 5.73 15.02 28.82
C ASP A 258 4.89 16.02 29.65
N ASP A 259 5.55 16.90 30.42
CA ASP A 259 4.90 17.97 31.18
C ASP A 259 4.23 19.00 30.25
N PHE A 260 4.80 19.25 29.08
CA PHE A 260 4.19 20.10 28.05
C PHE A 260 2.95 19.43 27.45
N ILE A 261 3.05 18.15 27.06
CA ILE A 261 1.91 17.35 26.57
C ILE A 261 0.75 17.37 27.58
N ALA A 262 1.04 17.19 28.87
CA ALA A 262 0.03 17.20 29.92
C ALA A 262 -0.69 18.55 30.10
N LYS A 263 -0.12 19.66 29.61
CA LYS A 263 -0.72 21.00 29.65
C LYS A 263 -1.52 21.35 28.41
N LEU A 264 -1.39 20.58 27.33
CA LEU A 264 -2.14 20.84 26.09
C LEU A 264 -3.65 20.78 26.35
N PRO A 265 -4.46 21.59 25.67
CA PRO A 265 -5.91 21.55 25.84
C PRO A 265 -6.47 20.16 25.54
N ALA A 266 -7.31 19.61 26.41
CA ALA A 266 -7.82 18.24 26.25
C ALA A 266 -8.61 18.03 24.94
N ASN A 267 -9.37 19.05 24.52
CA ASN A 267 -10.22 19.02 23.32
C ASN A 267 -9.65 19.92 22.21
N GLY A 268 -10.19 19.78 21.00
CA GLY A 268 -9.80 20.54 19.83
C GLY A 268 -8.76 19.83 18.96
N PHE A 269 -8.70 20.23 17.69
CA PHE A 269 -7.79 19.71 16.68
C PHE A 269 -6.39 20.28 16.90
N LYS A 270 -5.37 19.44 17.01
CA LYS A 270 -4.01 19.81 17.40
C LYS A 270 -3.01 19.57 16.28
N ILE A 271 -2.21 20.60 16.02
CA ILE A 271 -1.17 20.60 15.00
C ILE A 271 0.14 20.96 15.70
N ALA A 272 1.07 20.03 15.78
CA ALA A 272 2.45 20.35 16.16
C ALA A 272 3.18 20.88 14.92
N ILE A 273 3.83 22.03 15.06
CA ILE A 273 4.61 22.69 14.01
C ILE A 273 6.04 22.90 14.52
N VAL A 274 6.99 22.39 13.76
CA VAL A 274 8.42 22.74 13.83
C VAL A 274 8.76 23.42 12.50
N SER A 275 9.49 24.53 12.53
CA SER A 275 9.81 25.32 11.34
C SER A 275 11.22 25.85 11.44
N ASP A 276 11.89 26.07 10.31
CA ASP A 276 13.21 26.71 10.27
C ASP A 276 14.21 25.96 11.17
N SER A 277 14.25 24.63 11.06
CA SER A 277 15.24 23.80 11.77
C SER A 277 16.65 24.02 11.23
N HIS A 278 16.76 24.35 9.93
CA HIS A 278 18.03 24.54 9.23
C HIS A 278 19.04 23.41 9.50
N TYR A 279 18.61 22.15 9.53
CA TYR A 279 19.52 21.04 9.78
C TYR A 279 20.67 21.03 8.75
N GLU A 280 21.89 20.83 9.24
CA GLU A 280 23.10 20.72 8.44
C GLU A 280 24.15 20.00 9.29
N ASP A 281 24.57 18.79 8.90
CA ASP A 281 25.58 18.03 9.66
C ASP A 281 27.01 18.55 9.43
N LEU A 282 27.22 19.20 8.28
CA LEU A 282 28.49 19.80 7.86
C LEU A 282 28.35 21.31 7.70
N TYR A 283 28.08 22.02 8.78
CA TYR A 283 27.96 23.48 8.74
C TYR A 283 29.33 24.16 8.68
N ASP A 284 29.45 25.19 7.83
CA ASP A 284 30.64 26.03 7.75
C ASP A 284 30.66 27.08 8.87
N GLU A 285 31.41 26.81 9.94
CA GLU A 285 31.63 27.74 11.07
C GLU A 285 32.19 29.11 10.66
N SER A 286 32.81 29.22 9.48
CA SER A 286 33.36 30.47 8.96
C SER A 286 32.38 31.32 8.16
N SER A 287 31.25 30.73 7.74
CA SER A 287 30.21 31.42 7.00
C SER A 287 29.27 32.20 7.94
N VAL A 288 29.15 33.50 7.71
CA VAL A 288 28.18 34.35 8.43
C VAL A 288 26.72 34.06 8.08
N TYR A 289 26.50 33.22 7.07
CA TYR A 289 25.17 32.81 6.60
C TYR A 289 24.79 31.40 7.10
N SER A 290 25.71 30.70 7.76
CA SER A 290 25.41 29.42 8.42
C SER A 290 24.83 29.67 9.82
N TYR A 291 23.91 28.80 10.22
CA TYR A 291 23.40 28.80 11.58
C TYR A 291 24.33 27.95 12.46
N GLN A 292 24.70 28.46 13.63
CA GLN A 292 25.48 27.71 14.60
C GLN A 292 24.55 26.67 15.25
N TYR A 293 25.05 25.48 15.58
CA TYR A 293 24.26 24.42 16.27
C TYR A 293 23.16 23.74 15.41
N THR A 294 23.20 23.86 14.10
CA THR A 294 22.23 23.23 13.18
C THR A 294 22.18 21.71 13.26
N ALA A 295 23.31 21.06 13.56
CA ALA A 295 23.36 19.62 13.78
C ALA A 295 22.42 19.15 14.92
N ASP A 296 22.13 20.02 15.90
CA ASP A 296 21.22 19.71 17.03
C ASP A 296 19.75 19.66 16.60
N ALA A 297 19.37 20.23 15.45
CA ALA A 297 18.00 20.18 14.93
C ALA A 297 17.48 18.75 14.78
N PHE A 298 18.37 17.80 14.49
CA PHE A 298 18.01 16.39 14.38
C PHE A 298 17.61 15.77 15.74
N LYS A 299 18.21 16.25 16.84
CA LYS A 299 17.82 15.90 18.21
C LYS A 299 16.48 16.57 18.57
N HIS A 300 16.21 17.78 18.09
CA HIS A 300 14.93 18.46 18.29
C HIS A 300 13.77 17.68 17.67
N LEU A 301 13.97 17.06 16.50
CA LEU A 301 12.99 16.15 15.90
C LEU A 301 12.63 14.98 16.80
N GLY A 302 13.54 14.52 17.67
CA GLY A 302 13.21 13.52 18.69
C GLY A 302 12.16 14.03 19.69
N ALA A 303 12.30 15.28 20.15
CA ALA A 303 11.32 15.93 21.02
C ALA A 303 10.00 16.20 20.30
N PHE A 304 10.06 16.59 19.03
CA PHE A 304 8.90 16.78 18.17
C PHE A 304 8.12 15.46 17.98
N ASN A 305 8.80 14.37 17.59
CA ASN A 305 8.21 13.04 17.39
C ASN A 305 7.52 12.49 18.64
N ARG A 306 7.99 12.85 19.84
CA ARG A 306 7.35 12.48 21.11
C ARG A 306 5.95 13.09 21.27
N LEU A 307 5.64 14.18 20.58
CA LEU A 307 4.31 14.80 20.55
C LEU A 307 3.30 13.98 19.72
N GLY A 308 3.75 13.06 18.87
CA GLY A 308 2.93 12.42 17.83
C GLY A 308 1.77 11.55 18.31
N ASN A 309 1.67 11.25 19.60
CA ASN A 309 0.50 10.57 20.19
C ASN A 309 -0.43 11.53 20.96
N ALA A 310 -0.06 12.80 21.06
CA ALA A 310 -0.81 13.84 21.77
C ALA A 310 -1.45 14.87 20.83
N VAL A 311 -1.14 14.81 19.53
CA VAL A 311 -1.64 15.73 18.50
C VAL A 311 -2.27 14.95 17.35
N ASP A 312 -3.06 15.64 16.51
CA ASP A 312 -3.69 15.04 15.33
C ASP A 312 -2.77 15.13 14.11
N VAL A 313 -1.98 16.21 14.01
CA VAL A 313 -1.08 16.49 12.89
C VAL A 313 0.27 16.97 13.38
N MET A 314 1.32 16.59 12.66
CA MET A 314 2.67 17.10 12.81
C MET A 314 3.19 17.63 11.47
N VAL A 315 3.77 18.82 11.49
CA VAL A 315 4.31 19.49 10.30
C VAL A 315 5.72 19.96 10.56
N ALA A 316 6.65 19.56 9.70
CA ALA A 316 7.90 20.29 9.50
C ALA A 316 7.66 21.33 8.39
N ASP A 317 7.57 22.60 8.77
CA ASP A 317 6.98 23.69 7.99
C ASP A 317 8.03 24.46 7.17
N GLY A 318 8.95 23.76 6.52
CA GLY A 318 9.98 24.34 5.64
C GLY A 318 11.22 24.85 6.36
N ASP A 319 12.26 25.12 5.55
CA ASP A 319 13.63 25.37 6.00
C ASP A 319 14.09 24.26 6.96
N ASN A 320 13.80 23.04 6.53
CA ASN A 320 14.12 21.80 7.22
C ASN A 320 15.64 21.59 7.25
N VAL A 321 16.31 21.95 6.14
CA VAL A 321 17.77 21.98 6.00
C VAL A 321 18.27 23.39 5.69
N ASN A 322 19.55 23.66 5.97
CA ASN A 322 20.13 24.98 5.73
C ASN A 322 20.53 25.24 4.28
N GLY A 323 20.96 24.20 3.54
CA GLY A 323 21.32 24.28 2.12
C GLY A 323 22.52 25.18 1.82
N LEU A 324 23.50 25.28 2.73
CA LEU A 324 24.70 26.10 2.58
C LEU A 324 25.99 25.29 2.85
N ASP A 325 26.07 24.10 2.26
CA ASP A 325 27.17 23.15 2.44
C ASP A 325 28.15 23.08 1.24
N GLY A 326 27.80 23.72 0.11
CA GLY A 326 28.60 23.66 -1.12
C GLY A 326 28.44 22.37 -1.94
N ASP A 327 27.53 21.46 -1.54
CA ASP A 327 27.27 20.18 -2.20
C ASP A 327 25.77 19.81 -2.17
N VAL A 328 25.10 19.96 -3.31
CA VAL A 328 23.68 19.59 -3.46
C VAL A 328 23.39 18.13 -3.10
N GLN A 329 24.33 17.20 -3.27
CA GLN A 329 24.11 15.80 -2.89
C GLN A 329 24.09 15.63 -1.37
N HIS A 330 24.87 16.44 -0.66
CA HIS A 330 24.85 16.47 0.79
C HIS A 330 23.53 17.08 1.30
N THR A 331 23.07 18.20 0.75
CA THR A 331 21.76 18.77 1.10
C THR A 331 20.61 17.79 0.80
N ILE A 332 20.67 17.03 -0.31
CA ILE A 332 19.70 15.96 -0.60
C ILE A 332 19.74 14.88 0.51
N ALA A 333 20.93 14.48 0.95
CA ALA A 333 21.07 13.47 2.00
C ALA A 333 20.50 13.97 3.33
N ASP A 334 20.86 15.19 3.75
CA ASP A 334 20.34 15.82 4.98
C ASP A 334 18.82 15.95 4.94
N GLY A 335 18.27 16.46 3.83
CA GLY A 335 16.83 16.62 3.66
C GLY A 335 16.09 15.27 3.65
N THR A 336 16.69 14.24 3.04
CA THR A 336 16.11 12.89 3.03
C THR A 336 16.08 12.30 4.44
N VAL A 337 17.18 12.42 5.19
CA VAL A 337 17.29 11.87 6.55
C VAL A 337 16.39 12.62 7.52
N TYR A 338 16.32 13.95 7.42
CA TYR A 338 15.40 14.79 8.20
C TYR A 338 13.93 14.43 7.93
N ALA A 339 13.52 14.37 6.66
CA ALA A 339 12.15 14.01 6.29
C ALA A 339 11.80 12.58 6.72
N THR A 340 12.71 11.62 6.50
CA THR A 340 12.53 10.23 6.91
C THR A 340 12.32 10.11 8.42
N LYS A 341 13.09 10.85 9.23
CA LYS A 341 12.95 10.84 10.69
C LYS A 341 11.59 11.32 11.17
N LEU A 342 10.96 12.27 10.47
CA LEU A 342 9.58 12.64 10.77
C LEU A 342 8.64 11.54 10.26
N LEU A 343 8.65 11.28 8.96
CA LEU A 343 7.63 10.49 8.26
C LEU A 343 7.59 9.03 8.71
N GLN A 344 8.75 8.39 8.91
CA GLN A 344 8.86 6.93 9.14
C GLN A 344 8.76 6.49 10.62
N THR A 345 8.13 7.30 11.47
CA THR A 345 7.88 6.95 12.87
C THR A 345 6.51 6.30 13.11
N SER A 346 6.40 5.37 14.05
CA SER A 346 5.11 4.75 14.40
C SER A 346 4.33 5.59 15.43
N MET A 347 3.76 6.72 14.99
CA MET A 347 2.96 7.63 15.82
C MET A 347 1.54 7.78 15.26
N ALA A 348 0.58 8.17 16.10
CA ALA A 348 -0.82 8.30 15.72
C ALA A 348 -1.11 9.51 14.81
N ALA A 349 -0.36 10.60 14.98
CA ALA A 349 -0.54 11.83 14.21
C ALA A 349 -0.18 11.64 12.73
N ASP A 350 -0.95 12.31 11.86
CA ASP A 350 -0.56 12.47 10.46
C ASP A 350 0.66 13.39 10.35
N LYS A 351 1.54 13.12 9.39
CA LYS A 351 2.84 13.80 9.31
C LYS A 351 3.11 14.37 7.93
N TYR A 352 3.53 15.63 7.88
CA TYR A 352 3.79 16.35 6.64
C TYR A 352 5.12 17.12 6.72
N VAL A 353 5.80 17.19 5.60
CA VAL A 353 6.97 18.07 5.39
C VAL A 353 6.58 19.07 4.30
N LEU A 354 6.75 20.35 4.59
CA LEU A 354 6.59 21.44 3.62
C LEU A 354 7.96 21.98 3.23
N LEU A 355 8.00 22.62 2.06
CA LEU A 355 9.21 23.17 1.45
C LEU A 355 9.41 24.63 1.88
N GLY A 356 10.64 24.97 2.27
CA GLY A 356 11.09 26.34 2.50
C GLY A 356 12.10 26.85 1.46
N ASN A 357 12.60 28.06 1.69
CA ASN A 357 13.55 28.73 0.81
C ASN A 357 14.98 28.19 0.90
N HIS A 358 15.36 27.55 2.00
CA HIS A 358 16.70 26.97 2.18
C HIS A 358 16.82 25.53 1.65
N ASP A 359 15.69 24.83 1.58
CA ASP A 359 15.69 23.38 1.41
C ASP A 359 16.28 22.91 0.07
N ASP A 360 16.25 23.75 -0.97
CA ASP A 360 16.66 23.37 -2.33
C ASP A 360 18.13 23.62 -2.65
N ASN A 361 18.94 23.93 -1.63
CA ASN A 361 20.36 24.25 -1.77
C ASN A 361 20.65 25.59 -2.49
N SER A 362 19.62 26.38 -2.81
CA SER A 362 19.81 27.71 -3.39
C SER A 362 20.44 28.78 -2.48
N PRO A 363 20.56 28.63 -1.13
CA PRO A 363 21.41 29.50 -0.32
C PRO A 363 22.87 29.54 -0.77
N GLN A 364 23.35 28.51 -1.49
CA GLN A 364 24.68 28.52 -2.13
C GLN A 364 24.91 29.69 -3.10
N LEU A 365 23.86 30.41 -3.50
CA LEU A 365 23.99 31.72 -4.16
C LEU A 365 24.90 32.69 -3.38
N ARG A 366 25.04 32.53 -2.07
CA ARG A 366 25.96 33.32 -1.22
C ARG A 366 27.43 32.94 -1.41
N LEU A 367 27.73 31.76 -1.95
CA LEU A 367 29.07 31.24 -2.19
C LEU A 367 29.53 31.41 -3.64
N GLY A 368 28.61 31.58 -4.59
CA GLY A 368 28.93 31.80 -5.99
C GLY A 368 27.74 31.74 -6.93
N ASN A 369 28.03 31.54 -8.22
CA ASN A 369 27.00 31.35 -9.23
C ASN A 369 26.25 30.04 -8.98
N LEU A 370 24.93 30.12 -8.95
CA LEU A 370 24.05 28.96 -8.78
C LEU A 370 23.59 28.45 -10.15
N LEU A 371 23.97 27.23 -10.53
CA LEU A 371 23.53 26.59 -11.77
C LEU A 371 22.33 25.65 -11.50
N PRO A 372 21.53 25.29 -12.53
CA PRO A 372 20.42 24.36 -12.36
C PRO A 372 20.80 22.97 -11.81
N THR A 373 22.08 22.57 -11.94
CA THR A 373 22.59 21.31 -11.37
C THR A 373 22.82 21.38 -9.86
N ASP A 374 22.85 22.59 -9.30
CA ASP A 374 23.22 22.85 -7.92
C ASP A 374 21.98 23.03 -7.03
N VAL A 375 20.77 22.84 -7.59
CA VAL A 375 19.51 22.96 -6.85
C VAL A 375 18.68 21.68 -6.91
N ILE A 376 17.90 21.45 -5.86
CA ILE A 376 16.99 20.31 -5.77
C ILE A 376 15.70 20.63 -6.52
N THR A 377 15.28 19.69 -7.37
CA THR A 377 14.03 19.81 -8.15
C THR A 377 12.81 19.34 -7.37
N ASP A 378 11.62 19.79 -7.77
CA ASP A 378 10.34 19.34 -7.21
C ASP A 378 10.21 17.82 -7.28
N ASP A 379 10.60 17.18 -8.40
CA ASP A 379 10.56 15.72 -8.53
C ASP A 379 11.49 15.00 -7.53
N GLN A 380 12.58 15.64 -7.11
CA GLN A 380 13.44 15.11 -6.05
C GLN A 380 12.80 15.32 -4.67
N PHE A 381 12.23 16.50 -4.40
CA PHE A 381 11.50 16.74 -3.15
C PHE A 381 10.30 15.81 -2.98
N LYS A 382 9.54 15.54 -4.03
CA LYS A 382 8.41 14.59 -4.01
C LYS A 382 8.86 13.21 -3.52
N LYS A 383 10.05 12.77 -3.95
CA LYS A 383 10.65 11.50 -3.48
C LYS A 383 11.14 11.60 -2.05
N MET A 384 11.85 12.68 -1.69
CA MET A 384 12.38 12.89 -0.34
C MET A 384 11.26 12.98 0.71
N TYR A 385 10.16 13.64 0.36
CA TYR A 385 9.01 13.88 1.24
C TYR A 385 7.88 12.87 1.03
N GLN A 386 8.09 11.86 0.19
CA GLN A 386 7.17 10.73 -0.05
C GLN A 386 5.75 11.17 -0.40
N THR A 387 5.62 12.22 -1.23
CA THR A 387 4.32 12.83 -1.51
C THR A 387 3.43 11.95 -2.38
N ASP A 388 4.02 11.08 -3.21
CA ASP A 388 3.27 10.11 -4.04
C ASP A 388 2.67 8.96 -3.21
N ASP A 389 3.24 8.68 -2.04
CA ASP A 389 2.82 7.54 -1.21
C ASP A 389 1.51 7.83 -0.47
N LEU A 390 1.12 9.11 -0.36
CA LEU A 390 -0.09 9.58 0.35
C LEU A 390 -0.21 8.91 1.73
N ILE A 391 0.88 8.93 2.50
CA ILE A 391 1.03 8.14 3.73
C ILE A 391 -0.06 8.44 4.77
N ASN A 392 -0.69 9.62 4.71
CA ASN A 392 -1.79 10.02 5.58
C ASN A 392 -3.15 9.94 4.88
N GLY A 393 -3.24 9.49 3.63
CA GLY A 393 -4.46 9.53 2.83
C GLY A 393 -4.91 10.96 2.47
N GLU A 394 -3.97 11.90 2.42
CA GLU A 394 -4.22 13.26 1.97
C GLU A 394 -4.51 13.34 0.46
N ASN A 395 -5.07 14.47 0.02
CA ASN A 395 -5.27 14.77 -1.40
C ASN A 395 -4.16 15.67 -1.92
N ARG A 396 -3.50 15.22 -3.00
CA ARG A 396 -2.47 15.95 -3.73
C ARG A 396 -2.81 15.99 -5.22
N SER A 397 -2.32 17.01 -5.92
CA SER A 397 -2.36 17.09 -7.39
C SER A 397 -1.12 16.41 -7.94
N ASP A 398 -1.22 15.15 -8.37
CA ASP A 398 -0.09 14.39 -8.95
C ASP A 398 1.18 14.44 -8.09
N GLY A 399 1.02 14.10 -6.80
CA GLY A 399 2.11 14.09 -5.83
C GLY A 399 2.64 15.47 -5.47
N SER A 400 1.89 16.55 -5.73
CA SER A 400 2.29 17.93 -5.41
C SER A 400 2.86 18.11 -4.00
N LEU A 401 3.76 19.09 -3.84
CA LEU A 401 4.31 19.52 -2.54
C LEU A 401 3.30 20.32 -1.69
N TYR A 402 2.08 20.51 -2.20
CA TYR A 402 0.92 21.06 -1.51
C TYR A 402 -0.20 20.00 -1.43
N PHE A 403 -1.05 20.07 -0.42
CA PHE A 403 -2.07 19.05 -0.17
C PHE A 403 -3.24 19.57 0.67
N TYR A 404 -4.34 18.82 0.73
CA TYR A 404 -5.33 18.97 1.79
C TYR A 404 -5.76 17.62 2.39
N LYS A 405 -6.19 17.61 3.65
CA LYS A 405 -6.88 16.48 4.28
C LYS A 405 -8.06 16.97 5.12
N ASP A 406 -9.15 16.22 5.08
CA ASP A 406 -10.34 16.46 5.90
C ASP A 406 -10.31 15.62 7.17
N TYR A 407 -10.47 16.27 8.31
CA TYR A 407 -10.60 15.67 9.64
C TYR A 407 -12.05 15.77 10.07
N ALA A 408 -12.82 14.73 9.78
CA ALA A 408 -14.28 14.78 9.85
C ALA A 408 -14.83 14.92 11.27
N ASP A 409 -14.20 14.28 12.24
CA ASP A 409 -14.62 14.33 13.65
C ASP A 409 -14.45 15.74 14.23
N GLN A 410 -13.36 16.42 13.85
CA GLN A 410 -13.04 17.78 14.28
C GLN A 410 -13.69 18.85 13.40
N LYS A 411 -14.20 18.46 12.22
CA LYS A 411 -14.73 19.35 11.17
C LYS A 411 -13.70 20.37 10.70
N VAL A 412 -12.50 19.89 10.40
CA VAL A 412 -11.39 20.71 9.90
C VAL A 412 -10.99 20.25 8.51
N ARG A 413 -10.82 21.19 7.57
CA ARG A 413 -10.03 20.98 6.37
C ARG A 413 -8.65 21.58 6.61
N PHE A 414 -7.64 20.72 6.63
CA PHE A 414 -6.25 21.09 6.79
C PHE A 414 -5.59 21.19 5.41
N ILE A 415 -4.89 22.28 5.13
CA ILE A 415 -4.28 22.57 3.83
C ILE A 415 -2.80 22.92 4.06
N GLY A 416 -1.89 22.21 3.39
CA GLY A 416 -0.48 22.58 3.28
C GLY A 416 -0.21 23.21 1.92
N LEU A 417 0.40 24.40 1.89
CA LEU A 417 0.77 25.09 0.65
C LEU A 417 2.29 25.15 0.47
N ASN A 418 2.74 25.04 -0.79
CA ASN A 418 4.12 25.26 -1.18
C ASN A 418 4.30 26.73 -1.57
N SER A 419 4.81 27.56 -0.65
CA SER A 419 5.11 28.97 -0.90
C SER A 419 6.36 29.19 -1.75
N PHE A 420 7.05 28.13 -2.16
CA PHE A 420 8.26 28.13 -2.99
C PHE A 420 8.07 27.30 -4.25
N ASP A 421 6.87 27.37 -4.80
CA ASP A 421 6.48 26.77 -6.07
C ASP A 421 6.93 27.68 -7.23
N VAL A 422 8.24 27.69 -7.46
CA VAL A 422 8.92 28.55 -8.42
C VAL A 422 9.08 27.87 -9.79
N PRO A 423 9.14 28.62 -10.89
CA PRO A 423 9.42 28.04 -12.21
C PRO A 423 10.80 27.38 -12.26
N GLU A 424 10.83 26.05 -12.36
CA GLU A 424 12.07 25.29 -12.48
C GLU A 424 12.69 25.41 -13.87
N ARG A 425 14.02 25.19 -13.96
CA ARG A 425 14.79 25.12 -15.22
C ARG A 425 14.81 26.41 -16.06
N VAL A 426 14.30 27.52 -15.52
CA VAL A 426 14.43 28.84 -16.13
C VAL A 426 15.76 29.46 -15.70
N THR A 427 16.57 29.88 -16.67
CA THR A 427 17.90 30.44 -16.43
C THR A 427 18.03 31.89 -16.91
N ASN A 428 18.95 32.60 -16.28
CA ASN A 428 19.47 33.86 -16.80
C ASN A 428 20.33 33.60 -18.06
N ALA A 429 20.66 34.67 -18.79
CA ALA A 429 21.46 34.59 -20.01
C ALA A 429 22.87 34.01 -19.79
N ASP A 430 23.40 34.09 -18.56
CA ASP A 430 24.69 33.53 -18.15
C ASP A 430 24.59 32.05 -17.70
N GLY A 431 23.41 31.45 -17.75
CA GLY A 431 23.16 30.06 -17.37
C GLY A 431 22.82 29.84 -15.90
N THR A 432 22.83 30.89 -15.07
CA THR A 432 22.46 30.78 -13.64
C THR A 432 20.95 30.61 -13.44
N VAL A 433 20.54 30.07 -12.30
CA VAL A 433 19.13 29.92 -11.92
C VAL A 433 18.45 31.28 -11.83
N LYS A 434 17.33 31.47 -12.53
CA LYS A 434 16.59 32.74 -12.54
C LYS A 434 15.74 32.95 -11.29
N PHE A 435 15.16 31.87 -10.74
CA PHE A 435 14.25 31.90 -9.60
C PHE A 435 14.74 31.01 -8.46
N PRO A 436 15.86 31.34 -7.77
CA PRO A 436 16.31 30.58 -6.61
C PRO A 436 15.29 30.70 -5.48
N ARG A 437 14.84 29.58 -4.88
CA ARG A 437 13.86 29.59 -3.79
C ARG A 437 14.34 30.40 -2.59
N TYR A 438 15.65 30.46 -2.38
CA TYR A 438 16.30 31.28 -1.35
C TYR A 438 15.87 32.76 -1.36
N LEU A 439 15.60 33.32 -2.55
CA LEU A 439 15.16 34.72 -2.69
C LEU A 439 13.73 34.86 -3.21
N ILE A 440 13.15 33.81 -3.79
CA ILE A 440 11.87 33.90 -4.50
C ILE A 440 10.83 32.98 -3.87
N SER A 441 9.82 33.58 -3.24
CA SER A 441 8.57 32.90 -2.89
C SER A 441 7.55 33.10 -4.02
N ASN A 442 6.88 32.03 -4.43
CA ASN A 442 5.87 32.05 -5.48
C ASN A 442 4.80 30.99 -5.23
N TYR A 443 3.57 31.30 -5.63
CA TYR A 443 2.52 30.31 -5.86
C TYR A 443 2.27 30.20 -7.37
N SER A 444 2.49 29.04 -7.97
CA SER A 444 2.32 28.85 -9.41
C SER A 444 0.85 28.90 -9.84
N GLN A 445 0.62 29.05 -11.14
CA GLN A 445 -0.72 29.01 -11.72
C GLN A 445 -1.43 27.67 -11.41
N ASP A 446 -0.69 26.56 -11.39
CA ASP A 446 -1.24 25.23 -11.14
C ASP A 446 -1.66 25.07 -9.68
N GLN A 447 -0.83 25.51 -8.74
CA GLN A 447 -1.20 25.52 -7.32
C GLN A 447 -2.36 26.47 -7.03
N ILE A 448 -2.40 27.66 -7.64
CA ILE A 448 -3.52 28.60 -7.51
C ILE A 448 -4.82 28.00 -8.06
N ASN A 449 -4.75 27.33 -9.23
CA ASN A 449 -5.89 26.63 -9.81
C ASN A 449 -6.39 25.51 -8.90
N TRP A 450 -5.48 24.70 -8.37
CA TRP A 450 -5.80 23.61 -7.45
C TRP A 450 -6.40 24.14 -6.15
N LEU A 451 -5.81 25.18 -5.55
CA LEU A 451 -6.31 25.78 -4.32
C LEU A 451 -7.75 26.28 -4.52
N ALA A 452 -7.98 27.04 -5.58
CA ALA A 452 -9.27 27.68 -5.86
C ALA A 452 -10.38 26.69 -6.24
N ASN A 453 -10.03 25.61 -6.97
CA ASN A 453 -11.01 24.73 -7.62
C ASN A 453 -11.09 23.32 -7.03
N VAL A 454 -10.14 22.95 -6.17
CA VAL A 454 -10.09 21.65 -5.52
C VAL A 454 -10.09 21.83 -4.00
N ALA A 455 -9.03 22.39 -3.42
CA ALA A 455 -8.86 22.44 -1.97
C ALA A 455 -9.90 23.32 -1.26
N LEU A 456 -10.28 24.45 -1.85
CA LEU A 456 -11.30 25.36 -1.32
C LEU A 456 -12.73 25.05 -1.79
N LYS A 457 -12.92 23.98 -2.58
CA LYS A 457 -14.23 23.54 -3.09
C LYS A 457 -14.78 22.34 -2.32
N ASN A 458 -16.09 22.18 -2.41
CA ASN A 458 -16.85 21.08 -1.82
C ASN A 458 -16.52 20.83 -0.33
N ILE A 459 -16.22 21.89 0.43
CA ILE A 459 -16.00 21.80 1.87
C ILE A 459 -17.37 21.58 2.55
N PRO A 460 -17.56 20.55 3.38
CA PRO A 460 -18.83 20.31 4.06
C PRO A 460 -19.27 21.49 4.95
N ALA A 461 -20.58 21.64 5.13
CA ALA A 461 -21.11 22.68 6.01
C ALA A 461 -20.64 22.47 7.46
N GLY A 462 -20.25 23.56 8.12
CA GLY A 462 -19.75 23.53 9.51
C GLY A 462 -18.27 23.18 9.64
N TYR A 463 -17.57 22.90 8.54
CA TYR A 463 -16.12 22.78 8.55
C TYR A 463 -15.42 24.13 8.59
N GLN A 464 -14.18 24.09 9.04
CA GLN A 464 -13.29 25.23 9.18
C GLN A 464 -11.97 24.92 8.48
N ILE A 465 -11.33 25.94 7.94
CA ILE A 465 -10.10 25.78 7.15
C ILE A 465 -8.91 26.14 8.03
N VAL A 466 -7.88 25.30 8.01
CA VAL A 466 -6.56 25.61 8.56
C VAL A 466 -5.55 25.53 7.43
N VAL A 467 -4.72 26.55 7.29
CA VAL A 467 -3.66 26.60 6.28
C VAL A 467 -2.31 26.66 6.95
N VAL A 468 -1.36 25.84 6.49
CA VAL A 468 0.05 25.87 6.89
C VAL A 468 0.93 26.05 5.65
N THR A 469 1.96 26.88 5.74
CA THR A 469 2.91 27.14 4.66
C THR A 469 4.18 27.76 5.21
N HIS A 470 5.34 27.53 4.58
CA HIS A 470 6.59 28.06 5.11
C HIS A 470 6.62 29.60 5.11
N ALA A 471 6.45 30.25 3.95
CA ALA A 471 6.46 31.72 3.87
C ALA A 471 5.07 32.28 4.20
N PRO A 472 4.93 33.03 5.31
CA PRO A 472 3.65 33.62 5.68
C PRO A 472 3.26 34.74 4.71
N LEU A 473 2.02 35.23 4.80
CA LEU A 473 1.65 36.45 4.07
C LEU A 473 2.47 37.64 4.61
N PRO A 474 2.82 38.64 3.78
CA PRO A 474 3.78 39.71 4.10
C PRO A 474 3.19 40.78 5.06
N TYR A 475 2.58 40.34 6.15
CA TYR A 475 1.93 41.16 7.16
C TYR A 475 2.54 40.89 8.53
N GLY A 476 3.02 41.96 9.16
CA GLY A 476 3.72 41.87 10.45
C GLY A 476 5.23 41.75 10.33
N TYR A 477 5.76 41.64 9.10
CA TYR A 477 7.18 41.77 8.79
C TYR A 477 7.37 42.43 7.42
N THR A 478 8.60 42.82 7.11
CA THR A 478 8.97 43.39 5.82
C THR A 478 9.96 42.43 5.15
N PRO A 479 9.71 41.99 3.91
CA PRO A 479 10.69 41.22 3.14
C PRO A 479 12.00 41.99 2.98
N THR A 480 13.10 41.26 2.75
CA THR A 480 14.38 41.89 2.43
C THR A 480 14.32 42.58 1.06
N SER A 481 15.26 43.47 0.77
CA SER A 481 15.30 44.13 -0.54
C SER A 481 15.67 43.18 -1.69
N GLU A 482 16.24 42.02 -1.39
CA GLU A 482 16.60 40.98 -2.35
C GLU A 482 15.50 39.93 -2.51
N GLY A 483 14.68 39.74 -1.48
CA GLY A 483 13.60 38.76 -1.45
C GLY A 483 12.36 39.27 -2.17
N HIS A 484 11.81 38.44 -3.05
CA HIS A 484 10.58 38.73 -3.76
C HIS A 484 9.52 37.67 -3.45
N MET A 485 8.31 38.14 -3.21
CA MET A 485 7.15 37.31 -2.91
C MET A 485 6.10 37.59 -3.99
N TYR A 486 5.79 36.57 -4.79
CA TYR A 486 4.79 36.66 -5.85
C TYR A 486 3.51 35.87 -5.53
N ASN A 487 2.36 36.49 -5.85
CA ASN A 487 1.00 35.91 -5.78
C ASN A 487 0.39 35.69 -4.39
N GLN A 488 0.99 36.24 -3.33
CA GLN A 488 0.48 36.17 -1.94
C GLN A 488 -0.88 36.88 -1.82
N THR A 489 -1.07 38.00 -2.53
CA THR A 489 -2.34 38.74 -2.57
C THR A 489 -3.44 37.97 -3.31
N VAL A 490 -3.08 37.08 -4.25
CA VAL A 490 -4.03 36.16 -4.91
C VAL A 490 -4.49 35.08 -3.94
N VAL A 491 -3.55 34.49 -3.17
CA VAL A 491 -3.88 33.51 -2.10
C VAL A 491 -4.77 34.15 -1.04
N GLU A 492 -4.42 35.33 -0.54
CA GLU A 492 -5.25 36.08 0.41
C GLU A 492 -6.66 36.33 -0.14
N GLY A 493 -6.77 36.76 -1.40
CA GLY A 493 -8.06 37.00 -2.04
C GLY A 493 -8.95 35.75 -2.13
N LEU A 494 -8.35 34.59 -2.46
CA LEU A 494 -9.05 33.30 -2.45
C LEU A 494 -9.54 32.92 -1.05
N LEU A 495 -8.69 33.11 -0.04
CA LEU A 495 -9.01 32.83 1.36
C LEU A 495 -10.12 33.76 1.89
N ASN A 496 -10.06 35.05 1.59
CA ASN A 496 -11.12 36.00 1.93
C ASN A 496 -12.46 35.64 1.27
N ALA A 497 -12.44 35.20 0.01
CA ALA A 497 -13.65 34.83 -0.71
C ALA A 497 -14.28 33.53 -0.20
N VAL A 498 -13.49 32.50 0.13
CA VAL A 498 -14.04 31.27 0.73
C VAL A 498 -14.55 31.50 2.16
N ALA A 499 -13.88 32.38 2.92
CA ALA A 499 -14.30 32.79 4.26
C ALA A 499 -15.68 33.46 4.26
N THR A 500 -15.96 34.24 3.22
CA THR A 500 -17.24 34.96 3.06
C THR A 500 -18.25 34.22 2.18
N GLY A 501 -17.85 33.16 1.49
CA GLY A 501 -18.70 32.40 0.57
C GLY A 501 -19.05 33.17 -0.70
N THR A 502 -18.14 34.02 -1.19
CA THR A 502 -18.35 34.90 -2.34
C THR A 502 -17.51 34.45 -3.55
N SER A 503 -17.66 35.13 -4.69
CA SER A 503 -16.80 34.90 -5.85
C SER A 503 -15.53 35.75 -5.77
N TYR A 504 -14.45 35.27 -6.38
CA TYR A 504 -13.18 35.99 -6.49
C TYR A 504 -12.66 35.95 -7.93
N SER A 505 -12.08 37.06 -8.38
CA SER A 505 -11.22 37.08 -9.55
C SER A 505 -10.00 37.94 -9.25
N GLY A 506 -8.83 37.41 -9.55
CA GLY A 506 -7.55 38.03 -9.25
C GLY A 506 -6.48 37.64 -10.25
N LYS A 507 -5.40 38.42 -10.27
CA LYS A 507 -4.22 38.17 -11.10
C LYS A 507 -2.98 38.69 -10.37
N SER A 508 -1.80 38.27 -10.82
CA SER A 508 -0.53 38.81 -10.32
C SER A 508 -0.45 40.32 -10.41
N GLU A 509 0.32 40.89 -9.49
CA GLU A 509 0.59 42.32 -9.43
C GLU A 509 1.47 42.79 -10.60
N ASP A 510 1.40 44.09 -10.91
CA ASP A 510 2.26 44.67 -11.93
C ASP A 510 3.73 44.52 -11.52
N GLY A 511 4.56 44.04 -12.44
CA GLY A 511 5.98 43.76 -12.20
C GLY A 511 6.29 42.31 -11.80
N THR A 512 5.29 41.45 -11.61
CA THR A 512 5.53 40.00 -11.52
C THR A 512 6.13 39.47 -12.83
N PRO A 513 7.25 38.72 -12.79
CA PRO A 513 7.85 38.08 -13.96
C PRO A 513 6.85 37.21 -14.72
N GLU A 514 6.93 37.18 -16.05
CA GLU A 514 5.99 36.45 -16.91
C GLU A 514 5.83 34.98 -16.50
N GLU A 515 6.93 34.32 -16.12
CA GLU A 515 6.93 32.92 -15.69
C GLU A 515 6.23 32.68 -14.35
N CYS A 516 6.08 33.72 -13.53
CA CYS A 516 5.40 33.68 -12.24
C CYS A 516 3.98 34.26 -12.30
N GLN A 517 3.52 34.74 -13.47
CA GLN A 517 2.20 35.36 -13.58
C GLN A 517 1.08 34.34 -13.46
N VAL A 518 0.04 34.70 -12.71
CA VAL A 518 -1.17 33.90 -12.51
C VAL A 518 -2.41 34.75 -12.74
N SER A 519 -3.50 34.09 -13.10
CA SER A 519 -4.84 34.64 -13.08
C SER A 519 -5.85 33.57 -12.68
N ILE A 520 -6.89 33.98 -11.96
CA ILE A 520 -7.92 33.06 -11.48
C ILE A 520 -9.28 33.75 -11.42
N ALA A 521 -10.33 32.97 -11.66
CA ALA A 521 -11.70 33.31 -11.32
C ALA A 521 -12.37 32.07 -10.72
N THR A 522 -13.05 32.24 -9.59
CA THR A 522 -13.73 31.14 -8.88
C THR A 522 -14.95 31.65 -8.14
N ASP A 523 -15.94 30.78 -7.94
CA ASP A 523 -17.19 31.15 -7.26
C ASP A 523 -17.52 30.21 -6.08
N PHE A 524 -17.56 30.74 -4.85
CA PHE A 524 -17.93 30.00 -3.65
C PHE A 524 -19.40 30.19 -3.21
N ASN A 525 -20.23 30.95 -3.96
CA ASN A 525 -21.62 31.25 -3.57
C ASN A 525 -22.46 30.01 -3.26
N GLN A 526 -22.33 28.96 -4.07
CA GLN A 526 -23.09 27.72 -3.85
C GLN A 526 -22.63 26.93 -2.61
N GLN A 527 -21.33 26.97 -2.29
CA GLN A 527 -20.79 26.34 -1.08
C GLN A 527 -21.16 27.14 0.18
N GLY A 528 -21.24 28.46 0.05
CA GLY A 528 -21.36 29.41 1.16
C GLY A 528 -20.07 29.53 1.97
N ALA A 529 -20.11 30.38 3.00
CA ALA A 529 -18.96 30.73 3.83
C ALA A 529 -18.34 29.52 4.55
N ARG A 530 -17.02 29.48 4.62
CA ARG A 530 -16.24 28.52 5.43
C ARG A 530 -15.18 29.27 6.26
N PRO A 531 -15.33 29.34 7.60
CA PRO A 531 -14.39 30.08 8.45
C PRO A 531 -12.96 29.56 8.30
N ILE A 532 -11.98 30.45 8.39
CA ILE A 532 -10.56 30.10 8.41
C ILE A 532 -10.06 30.28 9.85
N ALA A 533 -9.63 29.18 10.45
CA ALA A 533 -9.12 29.17 11.82
C ALA A 533 -7.74 29.80 11.94
N GLY A 534 -6.93 29.73 10.88
CA GLY A 534 -5.66 30.43 10.82
C GLY A 534 -4.87 30.10 9.56
N PHE A 535 -3.93 30.99 9.26
CA PHE A 535 -2.89 30.81 8.26
C PHE A 535 -1.56 30.83 9.01
N PHE A 536 -0.92 29.67 9.15
CA PHE A 536 0.27 29.48 9.97
C PHE A 536 1.49 29.33 9.06
N GLY A 537 2.60 29.96 9.43
CA GLY A 537 3.87 29.77 8.74
C GLY A 537 5.11 30.02 9.59
N GLY A 538 6.28 29.94 8.97
CA GLY A 538 7.60 30.13 9.55
C GLY A 538 8.37 31.28 8.91
N HIS A 539 9.59 31.03 8.44
CA HIS A 539 10.43 31.88 7.59
C HIS A 539 11.00 33.15 8.24
N VAL A 540 10.27 33.78 9.17
CA VAL A 540 10.64 35.08 9.77
C VAL A 540 11.48 34.92 11.05
N HIS A 541 11.62 33.68 11.55
CA HIS A 541 12.31 33.32 12.79
C HIS A 541 11.77 34.07 14.03
N LYS A 542 10.51 34.51 13.98
CA LYS A 542 9.88 35.33 15.01
C LYS A 542 8.39 35.03 15.10
N GLU A 543 7.89 35.10 16.31
CA GLU A 543 6.47 34.89 16.58
C GLU A 543 5.64 36.11 16.22
N ILE A 544 4.67 35.94 15.32
CA ILE A 544 3.77 37.00 14.86
C ILE A 544 2.32 36.51 14.95
N ILE A 545 1.42 37.38 15.38
CA ILE A 545 -0.03 37.22 15.19
C ILE A 545 -0.53 38.50 14.56
N LYS A 546 -1.03 38.39 13.34
CA LYS A 546 -1.52 39.52 12.55
C LYS A 546 -2.93 39.23 12.04
N PRO A 547 -3.96 39.83 12.68
CA PRO A 547 -5.31 39.77 12.17
C PRO A 547 -5.39 40.44 10.79
N LEU A 548 -6.03 39.75 9.84
CA LEU A 548 -6.45 40.25 8.54
C LEU A 548 -7.99 40.32 8.52
N ASP A 549 -8.57 40.69 7.37
CA ASP A 549 -10.01 40.99 7.29
C ASP A 549 -10.92 39.80 7.68
N HIS A 550 -10.56 38.58 7.26
CA HIS A 550 -11.40 37.39 7.47
C HIS A 550 -10.66 36.18 8.06
N PHE A 551 -9.38 36.32 8.37
CA PHE A 551 -8.57 35.29 9.00
C PHE A 551 -7.35 35.91 9.70
N THR A 552 -6.59 35.10 10.43
CA THR A 552 -5.38 35.57 11.13
C THR A 552 -4.15 34.91 10.51
N ASN A 553 -3.17 35.74 10.10
CA ASN A 553 -1.83 35.33 9.70
C ASN A 553 -0.98 35.15 10.96
N CYS A 554 -0.38 33.98 11.14
CA CYS A 554 0.39 33.64 12.32
C CYS A 554 1.73 33.04 11.93
N VAL A 555 2.79 33.49 12.61
CA VAL A 555 4.14 32.97 12.42
C VAL A 555 4.60 32.27 13.68
N VAL A 556 5.13 31.05 13.54
CA VAL A 556 5.74 30.27 14.62
C VAL A 556 7.22 30.62 14.78
N LEU A 557 7.79 30.31 15.94
CA LEU A 557 9.21 30.54 16.18
C LEU A 557 10.05 29.53 15.39
N ALA A 558 11.22 29.96 14.90
CA ALA A 558 12.21 29.06 14.33
C ALA A 558 12.77 28.08 15.37
N ASP A 559 12.99 26.85 14.94
CA ASP A 559 13.63 25.80 15.72
C ASP A 559 15.15 25.98 15.80
N ALA A 560 15.78 26.54 14.76
CA ALA A 560 17.21 26.84 14.76
C ALA A 560 17.62 27.71 15.96
N ASN A 561 18.58 27.21 16.74
CA ASN A 561 19.16 27.94 17.87
C ASN A 561 20.32 28.80 17.40
N ILE A 562 20.35 30.07 17.79
CA ILE A 562 21.50 30.96 17.55
C ILE A 562 22.18 31.43 18.84
N ASP A 563 21.68 30.98 20.00
CA ASP A 563 22.18 31.41 21.31
C ASP A 563 22.87 30.25 22.04
N GLN A 564 24.17 30.39 22.26
CA GLN A 564 25.00 29.44 22.99
C GLN A 564 24.45 29.13 24.39
N GLY A 565 23.76 30.09 25.03
CA GLY A 565 23.18 29.92 26.37
C GLY A 565 22.07 28.86 26.42
N ASN A 566 21.49 28.51 25.28
CA ASN A 566 20.45 27.48 25.21
C ASN A 566 21.01 26.06 25.09
N VAL A 567 22.25 25.91 24.63
CA VAL A 567 22.89 24.60 24.41
C VAL A 567 22.92 23.79 25.71
N GLY A 568 22.51 22.53 25.62
CA GLY A 568 22.24 21.58 26.70
C GLY A 568 20.80 21.61 27.26
N THR A 569 19.96 22.58 26.90
CA THR A 569 18.66 22.83 27.57
C THR A 569 17.47 22.68 26.62
N ILE A 570 16.24 22.51 27.14
CA ILE A 570 15.04 22.42 26.29
C ILE A 570 14.81 23.66 25.42
N ASN A 571 15.48 24.78 25.73
CA ASN A 571 15.42 25.99 24.94
C ASN A 571 16.34 25.95 23.71
N GLU A 572 16.99 24.83 23.39
CA GLU A 572 17.62 24.66 22.06
C GLU A 572 16.58 24.59 20.94
N LEU A 573 15.36 24.13 21.24
CA LEU A 573 14.29 23.98 20.25
C LEU A 573 13.26 25.12 20.32
N GLY A 574 12.51 25.26 19.23
CA GLY A 574 11.36 26.14 19.10
C GLY A 574 10.21 25.41 18.42
N ILE A 575 9.30 24.84 19.20
CA ILE A 575 8.17 24.04 18.69
C ILE A 575 6.86 24.65 19.17
N THR A 576 5.85 24.70 18.30
CA THR A 576 4.51 25.21 18.65
C THR A 576 3.45 24.15 18.43
N VAL A 577 2.56 23.93 19.41
CA VAL A 577 1.33 23.14 19.22
C VAL A 577 0.15 24.09 19.09
N VAL A 578 -0.44 24.14 17.90
CA VAL A 578 -1.65 24.90 17.59
C VAL A 578 -2.87 24.03 17.91
N THR A 579 -3.75 24.49 18.78
CA THR A 579 -5.03 23.85 19.08
C THR A 579 -6.18 24.70 18.55
N ILE A 580 -7.00 24.10 17.68
CA ILE A 580 -8.21 24.68 17.10
C ILE A 580 -9.43 24.17 17.86
N ASP A 581 -10.03 25.04 18.66
CA ASP A 581 -11.33 24.81 19.29
C ASP A 581 -12.43 25.28 18.33
N THR A 582 -12.92 24.34 17.51
CA THR A 582 -13.93 24.61 16.49
C THR A 582 -15.28 25.02 17.07
N ALA A 583 -15.59 24.66 18.32
CA ALA A 583 -16.84 25.01 18.99
C ALA A 583 -16.84 26.47 19.46
N ASN A 584 -15.72 26.93 20.03
CA ASN A 584 -15.59 28.29 20.55
C ASN A 584 -14.93 29.27 19.58
N ARG A 585 -14.51 28.80 18.40
CA ARG A 585 -13.72 29.55 17.40
C ARG A 585 -12.50 30.23 18.01
N LYS A 586 -11.72 29.42 18.73
CA LYS A 586 -10.53 29.86 19.44
C LYS A 586 -9.34 29.05 18.97
N VAL A 587 -8.24 29.75 18.69
CA VAL A 587 -6.92 29.15 18.49
C VAL A 587 -6.06 29.42 19.71
N THR A 588 -5.41 28.37 20.21
CA THR A 588 -4.38 28.45 21.25
C THR A 588 -3.09 27.90 20.67
N LEU A 589 -1.99 28.64 20.79
CA LEU A 589 -0.67 28.22 20.38
C LEU A 589 0.13 27.98 21.66
N ASN A 590 0.50 26.73 21.92
CA ASN A 590 1.30 26.36 23.08
C ASN A 590 2.76 26.20 22.67
N GLY A 591 3.65 26.93 23.33
CA GLY A 591 5.07 26.95 23.00
C GLY A 591 5.88 25.94 23.82
N LEU A 592 6.75 25.18 23.17
CA LEU A 592 7.74 24.29 23.78
C LEU A 592 9.16 24.83 23.50
N GLY A 593 10.02 24.78 24.52
CA GLY A 593 11.34 25.38 24.47
C GLY A 593 11.26 26.90 24.45
N ARG A 594 11.81 27.54 23.40
CA ARG A 594 11.80 29.00 23.26
C ARG A 594 10.47 29.59 22.78
N ALA A 595 9.62 28.78 22.16
CA ALA A 595 8.33 29.25 21.66
C ALA A 595 7.42 29.68 22.83
N THR A 596 6.53 30.64 22.59
CA THR A 596 5.67 31.21 23.65
C THR A 596 4.20 30.88 23.47
N ASP A 597 3.49 30.81 24.60
CA ASP A 597 2.03 30.62 24.61
C ASP A 597 1.31 31.87 24.07
N ARG A 598 0.42 31.68 23.10
CA ARG A 598 -0.36 32.74 22.44
C ARG A 598 -1.79 32.26 22.15
N GLN A 599 -2.72 33.16 21.89
CA GLN A 599 -4.10 32.81 21.53
C GLN A 599 -4.80 33.90 20.73
N PHE A 600 -5.81 33.52 19.95
CA PHE A 600 -6.73 34.44 19.27
C PHE A 600 -8.09 33.78 18.99
N THR A 601 -9.06 34.56 18.54
CA THR A 601 -10.38 34.12 18.08
C THR A 601 -10.56 34.45 16.61
N TYR A 602 -11.34 33.66 15.87
CA TYR A 602 -11.53 33.82 14.42
C TYR A 602 -13.00 33.73 13.97
#